data_AF-A0A8B6F7V3-F1
#
_entry.id   AF-A0A8B6F7V3-F1
#
_cell.length_a   1.000
_cell.length_b   1.000
_cell.length_c   1.000
_cell.angle_alpha   90.00
_cell.angle_beta   90.00
_cell.angle_gamma   90.00
#
_symmetry.space_group_name_H-M   'P 1'
#
loop_
_entity.id
_entity.type
_entity.pdbx_description
1 polymer ?
#
loop_
_entity_poly.entity_id
_entity_poly.type
_entity_poly.pdbx_seq_one_letter_code
_entity_poly.pdbx_strand_id
1 'polypeptide(L)'
;MVGITKANFEDVFPTVETAIRKAEFIALDAEFTGLQLNKQTKSTLFDTSEERYAKLRRTISNITICQIGVSAFVKDPDSENKYIAHTFNFYLYPPVFGPVDVRFTCQASSLRFLCKYNFDFNKFIYDGISYLNAEQEQQIQQYLDRKDLFQGVERDVDESAIQKLLSTVAEWMFGSETDKPLEIVKDDEDLLYTQDYILHSELRNRFPDIWTTIDKTK
;
A
#
# COMPACT_ATOMS: atom_id res chain seq x y z
N MET A 1 -15.62 -15.05 -0.32
CA MET A 1 -14.55 -14.22 -0.89
C MET A 1 -14.54 -12.91 -0.14
N VAL A 2 -13.44 -12.59 0.55
CA VAL A 2 -13.31 -11.38 1.37
C VAL A 2 -12.45 -10.38 0.61
N GLY A 3 -12.94 -9.16 0.42
CA GLY A 3 -12.15 -8.05 -0.11
C GLY A 3 -11.29 -7.45 1.01
N ILE A 4 -9.97 -7.47 0.82
CA ILE A 4 -9.00 -7.01 1.78
C ILE A 4 -8.33 -5.75 1.25
N THR A 5 -8.40 -4.70 2.05
CA THR A 5 -7.84 -3.38 1.79
C THR A 5 -6.99 -2.96 2.99
N LYS A 6 -6.31 -1.82 2.91
CA LYS A 6 -5.52 -1.27 4.02
C LYS A 6 -6.33 -1.16 5.32
N ALA A 7 -7.63 -0.83 5.21
CA ALA A 7 -8.50 -0.60 6.37
C ALA A 7 -8.78 -1.86 7.21
N ASN A 8 -8.78 -3.05 6.60
CA ASN A 8 -9.11 -4.30 7.28
C ASN A 8 -7.99 -5.35 7.22
N PHE A 9 -6.84 -5.03 6.61
CA PHE A 9 -5.75 -5.98 6.42
C PHE A 9 -5.27 -6.58 7.74
N GLU A 10 -4.98 -5.74 8.74
CA GLU A 10 -4.49 -6.17 10.06
C GLU A 10 -5.49 -7.08 10.79
N ASP A 11 -6.78 -6.73 10.75
CA ASP A 11 -7.83 -7.51 11.42
C ASP A 11 -8.02 -8.89 10.78
N VAL A 12 -7.90 -8.96 9.44
CA VAL A 12 -8.14 -10.17 8.66
C VAL A 12 -6.86 -11.02 8.51
N PHE A 13 -5.68 -10.44 8.70
CA PHE A 13 -4.39 -11.10 8.51
C PHE A 13 -4.23 -12.42 9.28
N PRO A 14 -4.61 -12.55 10.57
CA PRO A 14 -4.53 -13.83 11.29
C PRO A 14 -5.40 -14.94 10.65
N THR A 15 -6.53 -14.56 10.06
CA THR A 15 -7.42 -15.50 9.37
C THR A 15 -6.80 -15.97 8.05
N VAL A 16 -6.22 -15.06 7.28
CA VAL A 16 -5.48 -15.37 6.05
C VAL A 16 -4.32 -16.31 6.35
N GLU A 17 -3.50 -15.96 7.35
CA GLU A 17 -2.35 -16.74 7.76
C GLU A 17 -2.76 -18.16 8.17
N THR A 18 -3.80 -18.29 8.99
CA THR A 18 -4.34 -19.59 9.41
C THR A 18 -4.82 -20.42 8.22
N ALA A 19 -5.54 -19.80 7.28
CA ALA A 19 -6.02 -20.49 6.08
C ALA A 19 -4.88 -20.99 5.20
N ILE A 20 -3.86 -20.15 4.97
CA ILE A 20 -2.65 -20.51 4.21
C ILE A 20 -1.88 -21.65 4.89
N ARG A 21 -1.67 -21.57 6.21
CA ARG A 21 -0.92 -22.61 6.96
C ARG A 21 -1.63 -23.96 6.96
N LYS A 22 -2.96 -23.98 6.89
CA LYS A 22 -3.77 -25.21 6.86
C LYS A 22 -4.06 -25.72 5.44
N ALA A 23 -3.70 -24.96 4.41
CA ALA A 23 -4.00 -25.32 3.04
C ALA A 23 -3.16 -26.52 2.58
N GLU A 24 -3.79 -27.42 1.83
CA GLU A 24 -3.10 -28.48 1.10
C GLU A 24 -2.47 -27.90 -0.18
N PHE A 25 -3.14 -26.93 -0.80
CA PHE A 25 -2.61 -26.16 -1.91
C PHE A 25 -3.26 -24.78 -2.00
N ILE A 26 -2.62 -23.89 -2.76
CA ILE A 26 -3.04 -22.51 -2.95
C ILE A 26 -3.18 -22.23 -4.45
N ALA A 27 -4.26 -21.57 -4.84
CA ALA A 27 -4.41 -20.98 -6.16
C ALA A 27 -4.27 -19.46 -6.09
N LEU A 28 -3.59 -18.89 -7.08
CA LEU A 28 -3.35 -17.45 -7.21
C LEU A 28 -3.89 -16.98 -8.56
N ASP A 29 -4.47 -15.78 -8.57
CA ASP A 29 -4.83 -15.05 -9.77
C ASP A 29 -4.58 -13.55 -9.53
N ALA A 30 -4.26 -12.80 -10.58
CA ALA A 30 -3.89 -11.40 -10.45
C ALA A 30 -4.51 -10.53 -11.55
N GLU A 31 -4.98 -9.36 -11.14
CA GLU A 31 -5.48 -8.32 -12.01
C GLU A 31 -4.42 -7.24 -12.18
N PHE A 32 -4.21 -6.80 -13.43
CA PHE A 32 -3.15 -5.87 -13.79
C PHE A 32 -3.70 -4.58 -14.39
N THR A 33 -2.98 -3.47 -14.20
CA THR A 33 -3.30 -2.18 -14.84
C THR A 33 -3.11 -2.21 -16.36
N GLY A 34 -2.44 -3.24 -16.89
CA GLY A 34 -2.26 -3.48 -18.31
C GLY A 34 -1.79 -4.91 -18.60
N LEU A 35 -1.77 -5.29 -19.87
CA LEU A 35 -1.26 -6.61 -20.32
C LEU A 35 -0.12 -6.48 -21.34
N GLN A 36 -0.01 -5.34 -22.01
CA GLN A 36 1.01 -5.08 -23.02
C GLN A 36 1.43 -3.61 -22.94
N LEU A 37 2.74 -3.36 -23.00
CA LEU A 37 3.26 -2.00 -23.04
C LEU A 37 3.10 -1.40 -24.45
N ASN A 38 3.52 -2.14 -25.48
CA ASN A 38 3.43 -1.75 -26.88
C ASN A 38 3.47 -2.98 -27.81
N LYS A 39 3.38 -2.76 -29.13
CA LYS A 39 3.42 -3.84 -30.12
C LYS A 39 4.71 -4.67 -30.09
N GLN A 40 5.84 -4.10 -29.68
CA GLN A 40 7.13 -4.81 -29.62
C GLN A 40 7.19 -5.80 -28.45
N THR A 41 6.47 -5.50 -27.36
CA THR A 41 6.36 -6.38 -26.19
C THR A 41 5.32 -7.50 -26.36
N LYS A 42 4.63 -7.55 -27.50
CA LYS A 42 3.65 -8.61 -27.77
C LYS A 42 4.37 -9.93 -28.08
N SER A 43 4.06 -10.96 -27.31
CA SER A 43 4.58 -12.29 -27.55
C SER A 43 4.03 -12.88 -28.85
N THR A 44 4.85 -13.64 -29.56
CA THR A 44 4.49 -14.34 -30.80
C THR A 44 4.71 -15.85 -30.66
N LEU A 45 4.12 -16.63 -31.57
CA LEU A 45 4.33 -18.09 -31.61
C LEU A 45 5.76 -18.49 -32.01
N PHE A 46 6.54 -17.54 -32.56
CA PHE A 46 7.91 -17.76 -33.00
C PHE A 46 8.94 -17.33 -31.96
N ASP A 47 8.51 -16.74 -30.85
CA ASP A 47 9.43 -16.33 -29.78
C ASP A 47 10.05 -17.56 -29.11
N THR A 48 11.37 -17.54 -28.94
CA THR A 48 12.05 -18.43 -27.99
C THR A 48 11.61 -18.13 -26.56
N SER A 49 11.88 -19.04 -25.63
CA SER A 49 11.58 -18.83 -24.20
C SER A 49 12.27 -17.57 -23.65
N GLU A 50 13.50 -17.29 -24.09
CA GLU A 50 14.26 -16.12 -23.67
C GLU A 50 13.65 -14.81 -24.21
N GLU A 51 13.29 -14.78 -25.49
CA GLU A 51 12.63 -13.61 -26.09
C GLU A 51 11.28 -13.31 -25.45
N ARG A 52 10.50 -14.37 -25.19
CA ARG A 52 9.22 -14.25 -24.50
C ARG A 52 9.41 -13.71 -23.09
N TYR A 53 10.37 -14.24 -22.33
CA TYR A 53 10.71 -13.73 -21.00
C TYR A 53 11.11 -12.26 -21.05
N ALA A 54 12.00 -11.86 -21.97
CA ALA A 54 12.44 -10.48 -22.11
C ALA A 54 11.28 -9.50 -22.41
N LYS A 55 10.35 -9.91 -23.29
CA LYS A 55 9.15 -9.12 -23.61
C LYS A 55 8.19 -8.99 -22.41
N LEU A 56 7.96 -10.08 -21.70
CA LEU A 56 7.09 -10.09 -20.51
C LEU A 56 7.70 -9.28 -19.37
N ARG A 57 9.00 -9.45 -19.11
CA ARG A 57 9.75 -8.66 -18.12
C ARG A 57 9.63 -7.17 -18.42
N ARG A 58 9.82 -6.75 -19.66
CA ARG A 58 9.67 -5.35 -20.05
C ARG A 58 8.26 -4.82 -19.80
N THR A 59 7.24 -5.64 -20.03
CA THR A 59 5.85 -5.27 -19.75
C THR A 59 5.61 -5.12 -18.25
N ILE A 60 5.92 -6.17 -17.47
CA ILE A 60 5.63 -6.22 -16.02
C ILE A 60 6.40 -5.16 -15.22
N SER A 61 7.55 -4.70 -15.72
CA SER A 61 8.30 -3.60 -15.09
C SER A 61 7.66 -2.22 -15.26
N ASN A 62 6.59 -2.07 -16.05
CA ASN A 62 5.92 -0.79 -16.31
C ASN A 62 4.44 -0.77 -15.91
N ILE A 63 3.88 -1.90 -15.52
CA ILE A 63 2.49 -2.04 -15.06
C ILE A 63 2.50 -2.50 -13.60
N THR A 64 1.38 -2.41 -12.91
CA THR A 64 1.27 -2.92 -11.55
C THR A 64 0.11 -3.91 -11.41
N ILE A 65 0.19 -4.74 -10.37
CA ILE A 65 -0.91 -5.57 -9.91
C ILE A 65 -1.83 -4.68 -9.08
N CYS A 66 -3.10 -4.55 -9.48
CA CYS A 66 -4.09 -3.80 -8.72
C CYS A 66 -4.88 -4.68 -7.75
N GLN A 67 -4.93 -5.99 -8.00
CA GLN A 67 -5.53 -6.96 -7.10
C GLN A 67 -4.90 -8.34 -7.25
N ILE A 68 -4.72 -9.05 -6.14
CA ILE A 68 -4.34 -10.47 -6.13
C ILE A 68 -5.42 -11.28 -5.41
N GLY A 69 -5.94 -12.30 -6.08
CA GLY A 69 -6.82 -13.31 -5.53
C GLY A 69 -6.00 -14.49 -5.00
N VAL A 70 -6.24 -14.87 -3.75
CA VAL A 70 -5.60 -16.02 -3.09
C VAL A 70 -6.69 -16.96 -2.60
N SER A 71 -6.67 -18.20 -3.06
CA SER A 71 -7.56 -19.26 -2.57
C SER A 71 -6.76 -20.37 -1.90
N ALA A 72 -6.93 -20.51 -0.59
CA ALA A 72 -6.38 -21.59 0.22
C ALA A 72 -7.39 -22.76 0.28
N PHE A 73 -6.99 -23.94 -0.17
CA PHE A 73 -7.84 -25.13 -0.18
C PHE A 73 -7.46 -26.06 0.97
N VAL A 74 -8.34 -26.17 1.97
CA VAL A 74 -8.15 -27.00 3.16
C VAL A 74 -9.00 -28.25 3.03
N LYS A 75 -8.46 -29.43 3.37
CA LYS A 75 -9.24 -30.67 3.33
C LYS A 75 -10.39 -30.61 4.34
N ASP A 76 -11.59 -31.00 3.93
CA ASP A 76 -12.75 -31.10 4.81
C ASP A 76 -12.53 -32.25 5.82
N PRO A 77 -12.53 -31.98 7.14
CA PRO A 77 -12.30 -33.04 8.13
C PRO A 77 -13.42 -34.09 8.14
N ASP A 78 -14.63 -33.74 7.68
CA ASP A 78 -15.80 -34.61 7.70
C ASP A 78 -16.00 -35.35 6.36
N SER A 79 -15.13 -35.12 5.36
CA SER A 79 -15.26 -35.71 4.02
C SER A 79 -13.93 -35.93 3.32
N GLU A 80 -13.63 -37.18 2.94
CA GLU A 80 -12.33 -37.55 2.37
C GLU A 80 -12.00 -36.90 1.01
N ASN A 81 -13.01 -36.55 0.22
CA ASN A 81 -12.86 -36.08 -1.17
C ASN A 81 -13.38 -34.65 -1.37
N LYS A 82 -13.33 -33.82 -0.33
CA LYS A 82 -13.83 -32.45 -0.37
C LYS A 82 -12.81 -31.47 0.21
N TYR A 83 -12.78 -30.29 -0.40
CA TYR A 83 -11.97 -29.17 0.05
C TYR A 83 -12.87 -27.98 0.38
N ILE A 84 -12.49 -27.25 1.42
CA ILE A 84 -13.05 -25.95 1.78
C ILE A 84 -12.11 -24.90 1.21
N ALA A 85 -12.63 -24.04 0.33
CA ALA A 85 -11.87 -22.96 -0.27
C ALA A 85 -12.05 -21.66 0.54
N HIS A 86 -10.94 -21.14 1.06
CA HIS A 86 -10.86 -19.83 1.69
C HIS A 86 -10.26 -18.83 0.70
N THR A 87 -11.11 -18.00 0.10
CA THR A 87 -10.71 -17.06 -0.95
C THR A 87 -10.68 -15.61 -0.45
N PHE A 88 -9.57 -14.94 -0.75
CA PHE A 88 -9.25 -13.57 -0.34
C PHE A 88 -8.84 -12.75 -1.57
N ASN A 89 -9.33 -11.52 -1.68
CA ASN A 89 -8.94 -10.60 -2.75
C ASN A 89 -8.25 -9.39 -2.12
N PHE A 90 -6.94 -9.29 -2.28
CA PHE A 90 -6.15 -8.17 -1.78
C PHE A 90 -6.09 -7.08 -2.84
N TYR A 91 -6.59 -5.90 -2.53
CA TYR A 91 -6.35 -4.71 -3.33
C TYR A 91 -4.96 -4.17 -2.98
N LEU A 92 -4.12 -3.98 -3.99
CA LEU A 92 -2.71 -3.60 -3.81
C LEU A 92 -2.45 -2.26 -4.47
N TYR A 93 -1.69 -1.38 -3.82
CA TYR A 93 -1.26 -0.12 -4.43
C TYR A 93 0.26 0.05 -4.26
N PRO A 94 1.00 0.51 -5.29
CA PRO A 94 2.43 0.73 -5.16
C PRO A 94 2.76 1.68 -4.00
N PRO A 95 3.86 1.44 -3.28
CA PRO A 95 4.23 2.25 -2.12
C PRO A 95 4.60 3.67 -2.55
N VAL A 96 4.14 4.64 -1.75
CA VAL A 96 4.64 6.02 -1.75
C VAL A 96 5.11 6.29 -0.34
N PHE A 97 6.40 6.07 -0.07
CA PHE A 97 6.98 6.20 1.28
C PHE A 97 8.48 6.45 1.25
N GLY A 98 8.91 7.49 1.97
CA GLY A 98 10.31 7.91 1.95
C GLY A 98 10.80 8.13 0.51
N PRO A 99 11.98 7.63 0.11
CA PRO A 99 12.52 7.82 -1.24
C PRO A 99 11.81 6.99 -2.32
N VAL A 100 10.79 6.20 -1.97
CA VAL A 100 10.10 5.30 -2.90
C VAL A 100 8.85 5.98 -3.43
N ASP A 101 8.89 6.35 -4.70
CA ASP A 101 7.74 6.78 -5.51
C ASP A 101 7.70 5.96 -6.81
N VAL A 102 6.81 4.97 -6.86
CA VAL A 102 6.74 4.01 -7.96
C VAL A 102 5.85 4.53 -9.08
N ARG A 103 6.46 4.77 -10.24
CA ARG A 103 5.74 5.09 -11.48
C ARG A 103 5.28 3.82 -12.19
N PHE A 104 4.00 3.77 -12.55
CA PHE A 104 3.42 2.71 -13.35
C PHE A 104 2.51 3.27 -14.44
N THR A 105 2.15 2.42 -15.40
CA THR A 105 1.30 2.77 -16.54
C THR A 105 -0.01 1.99 -16.50
N CYS A 106 -1.04 2.58 -17.12
CA CYS A 106 -2.35 1.98 -17.27
C CYS A 106 -2.70 1.81 -18.75
N GLN A 107 -3.17 0.62 -19.11
CA GLN A 107 -3.67 0.34 -20.45
C GLN A 107 -5.19 0.55 -20.47
N ALA A 108 -5.66 1.53 -21.25
CA ALA A 108 -7.08 1.90 -21.28
C ALA A 108 -8.03 0.72 -21.57
N SER A 109 -7.65 -0.23 -22.44
CA SER A 109 -8.47 -1.42 -22.72
C SER A 109 -8.56 -2.37 -21.53
N SER A 110 -7.47 -2.50 -20.75
CA SER A 110 -7.46 -3.32 -19.53
C SER A 110 -8.30 -2.68 -18.44
N LEU A 111 -8.18 -1.36 -18.23
CA LEU A 111 -9.04 -0.65 -17.29
C LEU A 111 -10.51 -0.79 -17.67
N ARG A 112 -10.87 -0.62 -18.94
CA ARG A 112 -12.25 -0.81 -19.42
C ARG A 112 -12.74 -2.25 -19.22
N PHE A 113 -11.87 -3.25 -19.39
CA PHE A 113 -12.21 -4.64 -19.12
C PHE A 113 -12.51 -4.84 -17.63
N LEU A 114 -11.66 -4.32 -16.73
CA LEU A 114 -11.89 -4.36 -15.29
C LEU A 114 -13.19 -3.64 -14.89
N CYS A 115 -13.48 -2.45 -15.45
CA CYS A 115 -14.75 -1.77 -15.26
C CYS A 115 -15.96 -2.64 -15.66
N LYS A 116 -15.85 -3.39 -16.76
CA LYS A 116 -16.92 -4.28 -17.24
C LYS A 116 -17.27 -5.36 -16.21
N TYR A 117 -16.32 -5.79 -15.39
CA TYR A 117 -16.52 -6.77 -14.32
C TYR A 117 -16.62 -6.13 -12.94
N ASN A 118 -16.98 -4.84 -12.88
CA ASN A 118 -17.22 -4.09 -11.64
C ASN A 118 -16.01 -4.05 -10.70
N PHE A 119 -14.79 -4.00 -11.25
CA PHE A 119 -13.60 -3.73 -10.45
C PHE A 119 -13.72 -2.36 -9.78
N ASP A 120 -13.46 -2.34 -8.48
CA ASP A 120 -13.55 -1.13 -7.66
C ASP A 120 -12.19 -0.41 -7.64
N PHE A 121 -12.04 0.59 -8.50
CA PHE A 121 -10.82 1.41 -8.57
C PHE A 121 -10.61 2.27 -7.34
N ASN A 122 -11.65 2.59 -6.57
CA ASN A 122 -11.51 3.35 -5.33
C ASN A 122 -10.78 2.50 -4.28
N LYS A 123 -11.12 1.21 -4.16
CA LYS A 123 -10.39 0.28 -3.28
C LYS A 123 -8.95 0.05 -3.72
N PHE A 124 -8.66 0.15 -5.01
CA PHE A 124 -7.29 0.08 -5.54
C PHE A 124 -6.48 1.33 -5.18
N ILE A 125 -7.02 2.53 -5.44
CA ILE A 125 -6.26 3.79 -5.31
C ILE A 125 -6.25 4.32 -3.86
N TYR A 126 -7.41 4.40 -3.22
CA TYR A 126 -7.53 4.99 -1.88
C TYR A 126 -7.14 4.01 -0.77
N ASP A 127 -7.60 2.77 -0.89
CA ASP A 127 -7.47 1.77 0.18
C ASP A 127 -6.54 0.60 -0.19
N GLY A 128 -5.75 0.73 -1.25
CA GLY A 128 -4.86 -0.35 -1.67
C GLY A 128 -3.77 -0.59 -0.63
N ILE A 129 -3.48 -1.87 -0.36
CA ILE A 129 -2.43 -2.28 0.57
C ILE A 129 -1.08 -2.00 -0.10
N SER A 130 -0.26 -1.19 0.56
CA SER A 130 1.11 -0.93 0.10
C SER A 130 2.02 -2.12 0.36
N TYR A 131 3.01 -2.29 -0.50
CA TYR A 131 3.97 -3.38 -0.43
C TYR A 131 5.37 -2.88 -0.79
N LEU A 132 6.40 -3.57 -0.30
CA LEU A 132 7.79 -3.30 -0.62
C LEU A 132 8.44 -4.58 -1.11
N ASN A 133 9.35 -4.46 -2.07
CA ASN A 133 10.31 -5.53 -2.34
C ASN A 133 11.53 -5.41 -1.41
N ALA A 134 12.40 -6.42 -1.41
CA ALA A 134 13.56 -6.48 -0.51
C ALA A 134 14.55 -5.32 -0.71
N GLU A 135 14.72 -4.83 -1.94
CA GLU A 135 15.62 -3.71 -2.24
C GLU A 135 15.05 -2.39 -1.70
N GLN A 136 13.75 -2.16 -1.90
CA GLN A 136 13.04 -0.99 -1.39
C GLN A 136 12.99 -0.99 0.14
N GLU A 137 12.73 -2.14 0.76
CA GLU A 137 12.77 -2.30 2.22
C GLU A 137 14.15 -1.98 2.78
N GLN A 138 15.21 -2.53 2.18
CA GLN A 138 16.59 -2.24 2.58
C GLN A 138 16.93 -0.76 2.41
N GLN A 139 16.50 -0.14 1.31
CA GLN A 139 16.67 1.28 1.08
C GLN A 139 15.99 2.08 2.19
N ILE A 140 14.69 1.88 2.42
CA ILE A 140 13.94 2.58 3.46
C ILE A 140 14.57 2.39 4.84
N GLN A 141 15.03 1.18 5.18
CA GLN A 141 15.70 0.92 6.45
C GLN A 141 16.97 1.76 6.63
N GLN A 142 17.80 1.88 5.60
CA GLN A 142 19.00 2.73 5.66
C GLN A 142 18.65 4.19 5.91
N TYR A 143 17.54 4.67 5.32
CA TYR A 143 17.10 6.04 5.55
C TYR A 143 16.50 6.24 6.96
N LEU A 144 15.81 5.22 7.49
CA LEU A 144 15.29 5.23 8.86
C LEU A 144 16.44 5.33 9.86
N ASP A 145 17.49 4.53 9.68
CA ASP A 145 18.66 4.50 10.55
C ASP A 145 19.41 5.84 10.58
N ARG A 146 19.44 6.54 9.44
CA ARG A 146 20.07 7.85 9.29
C ARG A 146 19.18 9.01 9.72
N LYS A 147 17.90 8.77 9.99
CA LYS A 147 16.87 9.80 10.21
C LYS A 147 16.77 10.80 9.06
N ASP A 148 17.07 10.36 7.84
CA ASP A 148 17.12 11.18 6.62
C ASP A 148 15.98 10.84 5.63
N LEU A 149 14.96 10.09 6.08
CA LEU A 149 13.84 9.58 5.28
C LEU A 149 13.19 10.61 4.34
N PHE A 150 13.32 11.90 4.67
CA PHE A 150 12.68 13.02 3.98
C PHE A 150 13.66 14.07 3.45
N GLN A 151 14.96 13.79 3.40
CA GLN A 151 15.93 14.73 2.84
C GLN A 151 15.91 14.79 1.29
N GLY A 152 15.16 13.89 0.64
CA GLY A 152 15.06 13.80 -0.82
C GLY A 152 13.71 13.30 -1.34
N VAL A 153 12.67 13.29 -0.51
CA VAL A 153 11.28 13.14 -0.98
C VAL A 153 10.88 14.52 -1.45
N GLU A 154 10.35 14.66 -2.67
CA GLU A 154 9.59 15.88 -2.98
C GLU A 154 8.54 16.00 -1.89
N ARG A 155 8.71 16.98 -1.00
CA ARG A 155 7.75 17.27 0.06
C ARG A 155 6.48 17.73 -0.65
N ASP A 156 5.66 16.80 -1.13
CA ASP A 156 4.24 17.02 -1.41
C ASP A 156 3.47 17.23 -0.09
N VAL A 157 4.17 17.72 0.94
CA VAL A 157 3.61 18.19 2.18
C VAL A 157 3.72 19.70 2.09
N ASP A 158 2.58 20.37 2.18
CA ASP A 158 2.56 21.82 2.23
C ASP A 158 3.38 22.29 3.44
N GLU A 159 4.54 22.89 3.18
CA GLU A 159 5.39 23.45 4.23
C GLU A 159 4.62 24.49 5.05
N SER A 160 3.66 25.20 4.45
CA SER A 160 2.80 26.13 5.15
C SER A 160 1.95 25.42 6.21
N ALA A 161 1.41 24.25 5.88
CA ALA A 161 0.60 23.44 6.79
C ALA A 161 1.40 22.89 7.95
N ILE A 162 2.63 22.41 7.69
CA ILE A 162 3.55 22.01 8.76
C ILE A 162 3.84 23.22 9.67
N GLN A 163 4.11 24.40 9.12
CA GLN A 163 4.41 25.57 9.95
C GLN A 163 3.20 26.04 10.78
N LYS A 164 1.98 25.99 10.22
CA LYS A 164 0.74 26.25 10.96
C LYS A 164 0.59 25.27 12.13
N LEU A 165 0.84 23.98 11.88
CA LEU A 165 0.81 22.94 12.90
C LEU A 165 1.84 23.19 14.01
N LEU A 166 3.10 23.45 13.64
CA LEU A 166 4.16 23.74 14.59
C LEU A 166 3.86 24.98 15.45
N SER A 167 3.26 26.02 14.85
CA SER A 167 2.85 27.23 15.56
C SER A 167 1.75 26.94 16.58
N THR A 168 0.74 26.17 16.17
CA THR A 168 -0.38 25.76 17.04
C THR A 168 0.14 24.95 18.25
N VAL A 169 1.07 24.02 18.01
CA VAL A 169 1.69 23.23 19.08
C VAL A 169 2.54 24.09 20.01
N ALA A 170 3.29 25.07 19.47
CA ALA A 170 4.06 25.99 20.30
C ALA A 170 3.15 26.83 21.21
N GLU A 171 2.07 27.40 20.67
CA GLU A 171 1.09 28.15 21.46
C GLU A 171 0.45 27.31 22.56
N TRP A 172 0.07 26.07 22.23
CA TRP A 172 -0.43 25.12 23.22
C TRP A 172 0.62 24.83 24.31
N MET A 173 1.89 24.60 23.97
CA MET A 173 2.92 24.35 25.00
C MET A 173 3.14 25.55 25.95
N PHE A 174 3.06 26.79 25.44
CA PHE A 174 3.27 27.99 26.28
C PHE A 174 2.01 28.40 27.06
N GLY A 175 0.82 28.07 26.56
CA GLY A 175 -0.46 28.50 27.13
C GLY A 175 -1.23 27.45 27.92
N SER A 176 -0.85 26.16 27.86
CA SER A 176 -1.63 25.09 28.47
C SER A 176 -1.21 24.75 29.91
N GLU A 177 -2.21 24.41 30.73
CA GLU A 177 -1.99 23.63 31.95
C GLU A 177 -1.51 22.23 31.54
N THR A 178 -0.50 21.71 32.23
CA THR A 178 0.39 20.60 31.83
C THR A 178 -0.29 19.24 31.55
N ASP A 179 -1.61 19.13 31.73
CA ASP A 179 -2.38 17.88 31.66
C ASP A 179 -3.45 17.84 30.56
N LYS A 180 -3.59 18.86 29.70
CA LYS A 180 -4.60 18.86 28.63
C LYS A 180 -3.98 18.51 27.27
N PRO A 181 -4.31 17.35 26.66
CA PRO A 181 -3.82 17.01 25.33
C PRO A 181 -4.40 17.94 24.26
N LEU A 182 -3.60 18.22 23.23
CA LEU A 182 -4.05 18.90 22.02
C LEU A 182 -4.51 17.85 21.01
N GLU A 183 -5.79 17.91 20.62
CA GLU A 183 -6.31 17.10 19.51
C GLU A 183 -6.07 17.83 18.18
N ILE A 184 -5.40 17.17 17.24
CA ILE A 184 -5.16 17.67 15.89
C ILE A 184 -5.97 16.80 14.94
N VAL A 185 -6.95 17.39 14.27
CA VAL A 185 -7.79 16.70 13.28
C VAL A 185 -7.24 17.00 11.89
N LYS A 186 -7.04 15.96 11.08
CA LYS A 186 -6.57 16.05 9.69
C LYS A 186 -7.70 16.40 8.70
N ASP A 187 -8.62 17.26 9.10
CA ASP A 187 -9.73 17.67 8.23
C ASP A 187 -9.34 18.82 7.28
N ASP A 188 -8.19 19.45 7.52
CA ASP A 188 -7.61 20.44 6.61
C ASP A 188 -7.08 19.72 5.35
N GLU A 189 -7.51 20.15 4.15
CA GLU A 189 -7.04 19.60 2.86
C GLU A 189 -5.51 19.56 2.81
N ASP A 190 -4.86 20.52 3.47
CA ASP A 190 -3.41 20.66 3.54
C ASP A 190 -2.71 19.50 4.31
N LEU A 191 -3.37 18.89 5.31
CA LEU A 191 -2.79 17.82 6.16
C LEU A 191 -3.34 16.43 5.84
N LEU A 192 -4.47 16.34 5.14
CA LEU A 192 -5.19 15.09 4.87
C LEU A 192 -4.31 14.04 4.19
N TYR A 193 -3.47 14.46 3.24
CA TYR A 193 -2.57 13.56 2.50
C TYR A 193 -1.21 13.38 3.17
N THR A 194 -0.92 14.14 4.23
CA THR A 194 0.35 14.02 4.94
C THR A 194 0.36 12.77 5.79
N GLN A 195 1.38 11.94 5.64
CA GLN A 195 1.50 10.70 6.41
C GLN A 195 1.70 10.98 7.90
N ASP A 196 1.04 10.21 8.78
CA ASP A 196 1.15 10.40 10.24
C ASP A 196 2.60 10.40 10.72
N TYR A 197 3.42 9.50 10.18
CA TYR A 197 4.83 9.39 10.54
C TYR A 197 5.60 10.71 10.31
N ILE A 198 5.32 11.43 9.22
CA ILE A 198 5.96 12.73 8.95
C ILE A 198 5.62 13.73 10.06
N LEU A 199 4.33 13.83 10.40
CA LEU A 199 3.87 14.73 11.47
C LEU A 199 4.49 14.37 12.81
N HIS A 200 4.51 13.08 13.17
CA HIS A 200 5.16 12.61 14.38
C HIS A 200 6.66 12.95 14.41
N SER A 201 7.36 12.75 13.30
CA SER A 201 8.78 13.03 13.18
C SER A 201 9.08 14.52 13.32
N GLU A 202 8.39 15.39 12.57
CA GLU A 202 8.58 16.85 12.63
C GLU A 202 8.26 17.40 14.03
N LEU A 203 7.15 16.97 14.63
CA LEU A 203 6.76 17.39 15.96
C LEU A 203 7.76 16.97 17.02
N ARG A 204 8.22 15.71 17.03
CA ARG A 204 9.19 15.23 18.03
C ARG A 204 10.60 15.78 17.82
N ASN A 205 10.98 16.09 16.58
CA ASN A 205 12.24 16.76 16.27
C ASN A 205 12.23 18.21 16.76
N ARG A 206 11.10 18.93 16.60
CA ARG A 206 10.97 20.33 17.00
C ARG A 206 10.70 20.51 18.49
N PHE A 207 9.95 19.59 19.09
CA PHE A 207 9.51 19.61 20.48
C PHE A 207 9.87 18.26 21.14
N PRO A 208 11.06 18.12 21.73
CA PRO A 208 11.52 16.84 22.28
C PRO A 208 10.69 16.33 23.48
N ASP A 209 10.03 17.25 24.19
CA ASP A 209 9.33 16.96 25.45
C ASP A 209 7.84 16.60 25.26
N ILE A 210 7.34 16.58 24.01
CA ILE A 210 5.95 16.22 23.74
C ILE A 210 5.84 14.75 23.30
N TRP A 211 4.76 14.11 23.74
CA TRP A 211 4.38 12.79 23.26
C TRP A 211 3.24 12.91 22.25
N THR A 212 3.36 12.20 21.12
CA THR A 212 2.38 12.23 20.05
C THR A 212 1.85 10.82 19.78
N THR A 213 0.53 10.69 19.61
CA THR A 213 -0.17 9.41 19.38
C THR A 213 -1.24 9.57 18.30
N ILE A 214 -1.54 8.48 17.58
CA ILE A 214 -2.65 8.40 16.63
C ILE A 214 -3.80 7.71 17.34
N ASP A 215 -4.95 8.37 17.43
CA ASP A 215 -6.18 7.70 17.83
C ASP A 215 -6.73 6.95 16.61
N LYS A 216 -6.71 5.61 16.67
CA LYS A 216 -7.22 4.73 15.59
C LYS A 216 -8.73 4.48 15.70
N THR A 217 -9.41 5.07 16.68
CA THR A 217 -10.83 4.82 16.97
C THR A 217 -11.79 5.88 16.43
N LYS A 218 -11.26 6.94 15.82
CA LYS A 218 -12.03 8.00 15.14
C LYS A 218 -11.64 8.10 13.67
#